data_AF-A0A1Q8QPE9-F1
#
_entry.id   AF-A0A1Q8QPE9-F1
#
_cell.length_a   1.000
_cell.length_b   1.000
_cell.length_c   1.000
_cell.angle_alpha   90.00
_cell.angle_beta   90.00
_cell.angle_gamma   90.00
#
_symmetry.space_group_name_H-M   'P 1'
#
loop_
_entity.id
_entity.type
_entity.pdbx_description
1 polymer ?
#
loop_
_entity_poly.entity_id
_entity_poly.type
_entity_poly.pdbx_seq_one_letter_code
_entity_poly.pdbx_strand_id
1 'polypeptide(L)'
;MSDLKQWDWTKNDLTTLKDNLASVLLDEWGGPRSPLALQYIHETIIPDLVYCFSNNADLLTNSTFAEVIQWKLKNQFANPSAVVADLANDLLRPAQTIINRPQITDPKEPWRRIFRLWICDESLPNIAERTGYPLDYLDLLVLRLKKLKIFISTNRVSLLECLQNTELREYGIEQLSFLYQFQTALVGEPLCKERLKLEQVICDLGLPLQVSDLVTLLEIIHTHEGELDEYALIAAMGEANHRGNLFSCVIDGLIAMHYILKNKAEKLTLSEKSAQTIAGFLLPKLGEHLRRALAIQDYERAQETLLRQNQEVLVKLIDWTIRELNQEQAFKLLEGIFKKGSRRVDIYLIKVFANFPSAFDLLMQCLGDNDSLIRANSCEALGQIGNKAAAFSLIQLLRDPVVEVKEMAAHALGEIGSSAAIKELVRVTEDYGESVGVRDRARGALSKIESRREGSPNEK
;
A
#
# COMPACT_ATOMS: atom_id res chain seq x y z
N MET A 1 14.87 -4.97 27.93
CA MET A 1 15.33 -6.23 27.32
C MET A 1 14.92 -7.47 28.11
N SER A 2 14.95 -7.48 29.45
CA SER A 2 14.53 -8.64 30.27
C SER A 2 13.05 -8.98 30.12
N ASP A 3 12.19 -7.97 30.02
CA ASP A 3 10.73 -8.17 30.11
C ASP A 3 10.07 -8.43 28.74
N LEU A 4 10.72 -8.01 27.64
CA LEU A 4 10.23 -8.25 26.26
C LEU A 4 10.63 -9.63 25.73
N LYS A 5 11.79 -10.16 26.13
CA LYS A 5 12.20 -11.56 25.87
C LYS A 5 11.45 -12.57 26.74
N GLN A 6 10.60 -12.11 27.65
CA GLN A 6 9.93 -12.96 28.62
C GLN A 6 8.73 -13.72 28.03
N TRP A 7 8.27 -13.33 26.82
CA TRP A 7 7.10 -13.90 26.16
C TRP A 7 7.42 -14.67 24.86
N ASP A 8 8.70 -14.86 24.54
CA ASP A 8 9.11 -15.67 23.40
C ASP A 8 9.33 -17.12 23.83
N TRP A 9 8.97 -18.05 22.93
CA TRP A 9 9.18 -19.47 23.16
C TRP A 9 10.66 -19.78 23.30
N THR A 10 11.06 -20.39 24.41
CA THR A 10 12.40 -20.95 24.52
C THR A 10 12.50 -22.25 23.73
N LYS A 11 13.73 -22.69 23.42
CA LYS A 11 13.95 -24.00 22.79
C LYS A 11 13.36 -25.15 23.62
N ASN A 12 13.36 -25.01 24.95
CA ASN A 12 12.78 -25.99 25.85
C ASN A 12 11.25 -26.01 25.75
N ASP A 13 10.63 -24.83 25.67
CA ASP A 13 9.17 -24.70 25.51
C ASP A 13 8.68 -25.31 24.20
N LEU A 14 9.40 -25.07 23.09
CA LEU A 14 9.07 -25.67 21.79
C LEU A 14 9.22 -27.20 21.79
N THR A 15 10.25 -27.71 22.47
CA THR A 15 10.45 -29.17 22.62
C THR A 15 9.32 -29.78 23.45
N THR A 16 8.96 -29.12 24.56
CA THR A 16 7.87 -29.56 25.44
C THR A 16 6.53 -29.52 24.70
N LEU A 17 6.27 -28.47 23.91
CA LEU A 17 5.06 -28.37 23.09
C LEU A 17 5.00 -29.51 22.07
N LYS A 18 6.11 -29.79 21.38
CA LYS A 18 6.20 -30.89 20.41
C LYS A 18 5.83 -32.23 21.04
N ASP A 19 6.39 -32.54 22.21
CA ASP A 19 6.15 -33.80 22.90
C ASP A 19 4.70 -33.90 23.39
N ASN A 20 4.14 -32.81 23.91
CA ASN A 20 2.73 -32.79 24.33
C ASN A 20 1.77 -32.96 23.15
N LEU A 21 2.03 -32.32 22.01
CA LEU A 21 1.20 -32.48 20.80
C LEU A 21 1.28 -33.91 20.26
N ALA A 22 2.46 -34.55 20.33
CA ALA A 22 2.60 -35.95 19.98
C ALA A 22 1.75 -36.84 20.89
N SER A 23 1.76 -36.60 22.20
CA SER A 23 0.97 -37.40 23.14
C SER A 23 -0.54 -37.25 22.90
N VAL A 24 -1.03 -36.02 22.65
CA VAL A 24 -2.45 -35.81 22.31
C VAL A 24 -2.84 -36.56 21.03
N LEU A 25 -2.06 -36.43 19.95
CA LEU A 25 -2.38 -37.04 18.66
C LEU A 25 -2.26 -38.57 18.65
N LEU A 26 -1.26 -39.11 19.34
CA LEU A 26 -0.88 -40.51 19.23
C LEU A 26 -1.43 -41.36 20.38
N ASP A 27 -1.45 -40.83 21.60
CA ASP A 27 -1.85 -41.57 22.79
C ASP A 27 -3.34 -41.33 23.11
N GLU A 28 -3.75 -40.07 23.25
CA GLU A 28 -5.13 -39.72 23.65
C GLU A 28 -6.15 -39.99 22.54
N TRP A 29 -5.81 -39.54 21.32
CA TRP A 29 -6.65 -39.73 20.14
C TRP A 29 -6.33 -41.01 19.36
N GLY A 30 -5.40 -41.83 19.88
CA GLY A 30 -5.13 -43.20 19.43
C GLY A 30 -4.34 -43.34 18.12
N GLY A 31 -4.01 -42.23 17.45
CA GLY A 31 -3.13 -42.16 16.28
C GLY A 31 -3.50 -43.05 15.08
N PRO A 32 -2.84 -42.86 13.93
CA PRO A 32 -2.97 -43.78 12.81
C PRO A 32 -2.10 -45.03 13.04
N ARG A 33 -2.59 -46.20 12.63
CA ARG A 33 -1.83 -47.47 12.73
C ARG A 33 -0.75 -47.62 11.65
N SER A 34 -0.79 -46.80 10.60
CA SER A 34 0.14 -46.88 9.47
C SER A 34 1.47 -46.20 9.81
N PRO A 35 2.63 -46.88 9.64
CA PRO A 35 3.94 -46.27 9.84
C PRO A 35 4.17 -45.00 9.01
N LEU A 36 3.67 -44.96 7.78
CA LEU A 36 3.76 -43.77 6.91
C LEU A 36 2.95 -42.60 7.46
N ALA A 37 1.77 -42.87 8.02
CA ALA A 37 0.93 -41.84 8.62
C ALA A 37 1.51 -41.33 9.95
N LEU A 38 2.12 -42.21 10.75
CA LEU A 38 2.88 -41.83 11.94
C LEU A 38 4.06 -40.94 11.58
N GLN A 39 4.83 -41.32 10.55
CA GLN A 39 5.94 -40.51 10.06
C GLN A 39 5.47 -39.14 9.58
N TYR A 40 4.38 -39.07 8.81
CA TYR A 40 3.78 -37.81 8.38
C TYR A 40 3.34 -36.90 9.54
N ILE A 41 2.76 -37.47 10.60
CA ILE A 41 2.41 -36.71 11.80
C ILE A 41 3.67 -36.11 12.45
N HIS A 42 4.73 -36.91 12.64
CA HIS A 42 5.96 -36.45 13.29
C HIS A 42 6.78 -35.47 12.46
N GLU A 43 6.86 -35.66 11.14
CA GLU A 43 7.72 -34.88 10.25
C GLU A 43 7.02 -33.67 9.65
N THR A 44 5.68 -33.65 9.59
CA THR A 44 4.92 -32.57 8.96
C THR A 44 3.91 -31.93 9.90
N ILE A 45 2.95 -32.69 10.43
CA ILE A 45 1.81 -32.11 11.17
C ILE A 45 2.25 -31.44 12.48
N ILE A 46 3.03 -32.14 13.31
CA ILE A 46 3.46 -31.60 14.60
C ILE A 46 4.35 -30.37 14.41
N PRO A 47 5.40 -30.38 13.55
CA PRO A 47 6.19 -29.18 13.27
C PRO A 47 5.36 -27.99 12.78
N ASP A 48 4.40 -28.23 11.89
CA ASP A 48 3.48 -27.21 11.35
C ASP A 48 2.56 -26.63 12.43
N LEU A 49 2.04 -27.45 13.34
CA LEU A 49 1.25 -27.00 14.50
C LEU A 49 2.10 -26.23 15.51
N VAL A 50 3.30 -26.72 15.84
CA VAL A 50 4.24 -26.01 16.72
C VAL A 50 4.54 -24.62 16.16
N TYR A 51 4.82 -24.54 14.86
CA TYR A 51 5.07 -23.27 14.18
C TYR A 51 3.85 -22.33 14.23
N CYS A 52 2.66 -22.84 13.91
CA CYS A 52 1.41 -22.08 13.96
C CYS A 52 1.12 -21.55 15.37
N PHE A 53 1.27 -22.39 16.40
CA PHE A 53 1.04 -21.99 17.79
C PHE A 53 2.09 -21.00 18.27
N SER A 54 3.35 -21.17 17.86
CA SER A 54 4.42 -20.25 18.26
C SER A 54 4.20 -18.84 17.73
N ASN A 55 3.71 -18.71 16.49
CA ASN A 55 3.46 -17.41 15.86
C ASN A 55 2.13 -16.77 16.27
N ASN A 56 1.28 -17.49 17.01
CA ASN A 56 -0.03 -17.01 17.48
C ASN A 56 -0.22 -17.26 18.98
N ALA A 57 0.87 -17.15 19.74
CA ALA A 57 0.89 -17.50 21.15
C ALA A 57 -0.02 -16.61 22.03
N ASP A 58 -0.41 -15.45 21.50
CA ASP A 58 -1.37 -14.51 22.08
C ASP A 58 -2.84 -14.86 21.79
N LEU A 59 -3.09 -15.85 20.94
CA LEU A 59 -4.43 -16.26 20.48
C LEU A 59 -4.81 -17.68 20.90
N LEU A 60 -4.04 -18.33 21.77
CA LEU A 60 -4.22 -19.75 22.10
C LEU A 60 -5.57 -20.04 22.79
N THR A 61 -6.17 -19.06 23.45
CA THR A 61 -7.52 -19.17 24.06
C THR A 61 -8.62 -18.54 23.20
N ASN A 62 -8.31 -18.07 21.99
CA ASN A 62 -9.25 -17.36 21.13
C ASN A 62 -10.14 -18.34 20.35
N SER A 63 -11.46 -18.12 20.39
CA SER A 63 -12.43 -19.02 19.73
C SER A 63 -12.23 -19.10 18.22
N THR A 64 -11.97 -17.97 17.57
CA THR A 64 -11.76 -17.90 16.12
C THR A 64 -10.43 -18.53 15.72
N PHE A 65 -9.40 -18.43 16.58
CA PHE A 65 -8.15 -19.15 16.33
C PHE A 65 -8.38 -20.67 16.43
N ALA A 66 -9.18 -21.14 17.39
CA ALA A 66 -9.57 -22.54 17.44
C ALA A 66 -10.30 -22.98 16.15
N GLU A 67 -11.16 -22.15 15.57
CA GLU A 67 -11.78 -22.43 14.26
C GLU A 67 -10.76 -22.55 13.12
N VAL A 68 -9.71 -21.71 13.12
CA VAL A 68 -8.60 -21.82 12.14
C VAL A 68 -7.87 -23.16 12.29
N ILE A 69 -7.63 -23.61 13.52
CA ILE A 69 -7.00 -24.91 13.79
C ILE A 69 -7.92 -26.05 13.37
N GLN A 70 -9.22 -25.95 13.64
CA GLN A 70 -10.20 -26.92 13.14
C GLN A 70 -10.17 -27.02 11.61
N TRP A 71 -10.09 -25.88 10.91
CA TRP A 71 -9.97 -25.87 9.46
C TRP A 71 -8.71 -26.58 8.98
N LYS A 72 -7.57 -26.28 9.62
CA LYS A 72 -6.26 -26.89 9.33
C LYS A 72 -6.32 -28.42 9.47
N LEU A 73 -6.90 -28.91 10.57
CA LEU A 73 -7.03 -30.35 10.85
C LEU A 73 -8.05 -31.04 9.94
N LYS A 74 -9.16 -30.38 9.62
CA LYS A 74 -10.19 -30.95 8.72
C LYS A 74 -9.59 -31.30 7.35
N ASN A 75 -8.77 -30.41 6.80
CA ASN A 75 -8.11 -30.64 5.52
C ASN A 75 -7.04 -31.73 5.58
N GLN A 76 -6.36 -31.86 6.72
CA GLN A 76 -5.27 -32.82 6.89
C GLN A 76 -5.76 -34.24 7.20
N PHE A 77 -6.88 -34.40 7.92
CA PHE A 77 -7.33 -35.70 8.45
C PHE A 77 -8.67 -36.19 7.89
N ALA A 78 -9.38 -35.40 7.07
CA ALA A 78 -10.69 -35.76 6.50
C ALA A 78 -11.74 -36.23 7.54
N ASN A 79 -11.60 -35.80 8.79
CA ASN A 79 -12.46 -36.22 9.91
C ASN A 79 -13.81 -35.48 9.92
N PRO A 80 -14.88 -36.08 10.51
CA PRO A 80 -16.15 -35.40 10.75
C PRO A 80 -15.98 -34.13 11.60
N SER A 81 -16.71 -33.06 11.29
CA SER A 81 -16.52 -31.74 11.91
C SER A 81 -16.60 -31.72 13.44
N ALA A 82 -17.45 -32.56 14.06
CA ALA A 82 -17.55 -32.64 15.52
C ALA A 82 -16.27 -33.15 16.18
N VAL A 83 -15.65 -34.18 15.59
CA VAL A 83 -14.40 -34.79 16.07
C VAL A 83 -13.24 -33.81 15.96
N VAL A 84 -13.22 -33.02 14.89
CA VAL A 84 -12.16 -32.03 14.65
C VAL A 84 -12.23 -30.87 15.63
N ALA A 85 -13.43 -30.48 16.08
CA ALA A 85 -13.61 -29.42 17.06
C ALA A 85 -13.01 -29.78 18.42
N ASP A 86 -13.30 -30.98 18.92
CA ASP A 86 -12.77 -31.46 20.19
C ASP A 86 -11.25 -31.64 20.11
N LEU A 87 -10.75 -32.24 19.03
CA LEU A 87 -9.31 -32.40 18.80
C LEU A 87 -8.56 -31.07 18.77
N ALA A 88 -9.10 -30.05 18.08
CA ALA A 88 -8.46 -28.72 18.05
C ALA A 88 -8.34 -28.11 19.46
N ASN A 89 -9.39 -28.25 20.28
CA ASN A 89 -9.37 -27.77 21.67
C ASN A 89 -8.36 -28.54 22.53
N ASP A 90 -8.30 -29.87 22.38
CA ASP A 90 -7.33 -30.72 23.09
C ASP A 90 -5.89 -30.36 22.70
N LEU A 91 -5.63 -30.06 21.43
CA LEU A 91 -4.29 -29.65 20.96
C LEU A 91 -3.88 -28.26 21.44
N LEU A 92 -4.82 -27.34 21.64
CA LEU A 92 -4.53 -25.99 22.14
C LEU A 92 -4.21 -25.99 23.65
N ARG A 93 -4.81 -26.89 24.44
CA ARG A 93 -4.61 -26.93 25.91
C ARG A 93 -3.12 -27.03 26.31
N PRO A 94 -2.29 -27.93 25.75
CA PRO A 94 -0.88 -27.97 26.10
C PRO A 94 -0.15 -26.66 25.83
N ALA A 95 -0.42 -26.02 24.70
CA ALA A 95 0.21 -24.74 24.36
C ALA A 95 -0.13 -23.64 25.38
N GLN A 96 -1.37 -23.60 25.86
CA GLN A 96 -1.83 -22.64 26.88
C GLN A 96 -1.12 -22.81 28.23
N THR A 97 -0.72 -24.05 28.57
CA THR A 97 -0.03 -24.33 29.85
C THR A 97 1.44 -23.93 29.85
N ILE A 98 2.05 -23.81 28.67
CA ILE A 98 3.49 -23.54 28.54
C ILE A 98 3.77 -22.04 28.59
N ILE A 99 2.97 -21.22 27.89
CA ILE A 99 3.27 -19.80 27.74
C ILE A 99 2.47 -18.92 28.71
N ASN A 100 3.17 -18.01 29.39
CA ASN A 100 2.56 -16.99 30.22
C ASN A 100 2.52 -15.63 29.48
N ARG A 101 1.77 -15.59 28.37
CA ARG A 101 1.58 -14.41 27.54
C ARG A 101 0.14 -13.89 27.66
N PRO A 102 -0.09 -12.56 27.71
CA PRO A 102 -1.44 -12.00 27.68
C PRO A 102 -2.23 -12.53 26.48
N GLN A 103 -3.42 -13.09 26.73
CA GLN A 103 -4.28 -13.67 25.70
C GLN A 103 -5.29 -12.64 25.19
N ILE A 104 -5.47 -12.57 23.87
CA ILE A 104 -6.44 -11.68 23.23
C ILE A 104 -7.78 -12.40 23.13
N THR A 105 -8.79 -11.82 23.79
CA THR A 105 -10.14 -12.37 23.86
C THR A 105 -11.07 -11.88 22.74
N ASP A 106 -10.72 -10.84 21.98
CA ASP A 106 -11.54 -10.38 20.85
C ASP A 106 -11.58 -11.49 19.77
N PRO A 107 -12.75 -12.09 19.49
CA PRO A 107 -12.87 -13.15 18.47
C PRO A 107 -12.51 -12.64 17.07
N LYS A 108 -12.52 -11.32 16.82
CA LYS A 108 -12.19 -10.76 15.50
C LYS A 108 -10.69 -10.68 15.25
N GLU A 109 -9.84 -10.81 16.26
CA GLU A 109 -8.40 -10.58 16.13
C GLU A 109 -7.70 -11.48 15.09
N PRO A 110 -7.99 -12.79 14.99
CA PRO A 110 -7.38 -13.61 13.94
C PRO A 110 -7.69 -13.10 12.53
N TRP A 111 -8.92 -12.64 12.28
CA TRP A 111 -9.28 -12.03 11.01
C TRP A 111 -8.61 -10.66 10.82
N ARG A 112 -8.56 -9.82 11.86
CA ARG A 112 -7.83 -8.54 11.82
C ARG A 112 -6.38 -8.75 11.41
N ARG A 113 -5.69 -9.75 11.99
CA ARG A 113 -4.30 -10.10 11.66
C ARG A 113 -4.13 -10.45 10.19
N ILE A 114 -4.98 -11.32 9.65
CA ILE A 114 -4.97 -11.71 8.23
C ILE A 114 -5.13 -10.47 7.34
N PHE A 115 -6.17 -9.68 7.59
CA PHE A 115 -6.49 -8.54 6.73
C PHE A 115 -5.53 -7.37 6.87
N ARG A 116 -4.90 -7.21 8.04
CA ARG A 116 -3.82 -6.25 8.26
C ARG A 116 -2.59 -6.60 7.42
N LEU A 117 -2.14 -7.86 7.43
CA LEU A 117 -1.06 -8.34 6.58
C LEU A 117 -1.43 -8.20 5.08
N TRP A 118 -2.67 -8.52 4.72
CA TRP A 118 -3.15 -8.37 3.34
C TRP A 118 -3.15 -6.91 2.84
N ILE A 119 -3.46 -5.93 3.71
CA ILE A 119 -3.36 -4.50 3.39
C ILE A 119 -1.90 -4.04 3.24
N CYS A 120 -0.97 -4.72 3.89
CA CYS A 120 0.46 -4.49 3.74
C CYS A 120 1.05 -5.11 2.46
N ASP A 121 0.20 -5.42 1.48
CA ASP A 121 0.56 -5.94 0.16
C ASP A 121 1.23 -7.32 0.21
N GLU A 122 1.01 -8.09 1.29
CA GLU A 122 1.46 -9.48 1.38
C GLU A 122 0.58 -10.42 0.54
N SER A 123 1.22 -11.35 -0.15
CA SER A 123 0.53 -12.42 -0.87
C SER A 123 -0.10 -13.41 0.13
N LEU A 124 -1.21 -14.05 -0.24
CA LEU A 124 -1.84 -15.05 0.63
C LEU A 124 -0.89 -16.22 1.01
N PRO A 125 -0.03 -16.71 0.10
CA PRO A 125 1.03 -17.66 0.46
C PRO A 125 1.97 -17.14 1.55
N ASN A 126 2.40 -15.87 1.47
CA ASN A 126 3.27 -15.28 2.49
C ASN A 126 2.55 -15.13 3.83
N ILE A 127 1.26 -14.76 3.82
CA ILE A 127 0.45 -14.68 5.05
C ILE A 127 0.32 -16.07 5.67
N ALA A 128 0.06 -17.11 4.87
CA ALA A 128 0.00 -18.49 5.34
C ALA A 128 1.33 -18.94 5.94
N GLU A 129 2.44 -18.66 5.26
CA GLU A 129 3.79 -18.95 5.75
C GLU A 129 4.05 -18.21 7.07
N ARG A 130 3.73 -16.93 7.17
CA ARG A 130 4.01 -16.09 8.34
C ARG A 130 3.16 -16.43 9.56
N THR A 131 1.90 -16.81 9.35
CA THR A 131 0.93 -17.08 10.43
C THR A 131 0.78 -18.56 10.75
N GLY A 132 1.16 -19.46 9.84
CA GLY A 132 0.83 -20.88 9.92
C GLY A 132 -0.63 -21.21 9.57
N TYR A 133 -1.42 -20.23 9.10
CA TYR A 133 -2.83 -20.44 8.77
C TYR A 133 -2.98 -21.20 7.45
N PRO A 134 -4.05 -22.00 7.28
CA PRO A 134 -4.30 -22.72 6.03
C PRO A 134 -4.54 -21.75 4.86
N LEU A 135 -3.84 -21.94 3.74
CA LEU A 135 -3.96 -21.06 2.56
C LEU A 135 -5.39 -21.01 2.02
N ASP A 136 -6.06 -22.15 1.97
CA ASP A 136 -7.44 -22.27 1.48
C ASP A 136 -8.45 -21.55 2.38
N TYR A 137 -8.19 -21.47 3.69
CA TYR A 137 -8.96 -20.65 4.61
C TYR A 137 -8.77 -19.15 4.32
N LEU A 138 -7.54 -18.72 4.02
CA LEU A 138 -7.26 -17.34 3.61
C LEU A 138 -7.96 -17.00 2.28
N ASP A 139 -7.89 -17.89 1.30
CA ASP A 139 -8.57 -17.76 0.01
C ASP A 139 -10.09 -17.59 0.18
N LEU A 140 -10.70 -18.40 1.05
CA LEU A 140 -12.11 -18.30 1.37
C LEU A 140 -12.48 -16.93 1.96
N LEU A 141 -11.71 -16.43 2.93
CA LEU A 141 -11.96 -15.13 3.56
C LEU A 141 -11.89 -13.98 2.55
N VAL A 142 -10.86 -13.99 1.69
CA VAL A 142 -10.71 -12.97 0.65
C VAL A 142 -11.82 -13.07 -0.40
N LEU A 143 -12.24 -14.28 -0.77
CA LEU A 143 -13.37 -14.48 -1.68
C LEU A 143 -14.67 -13.93 -1.08
N ARG A 144 -14.94 -14.21 0.20
CA ARG A 144 -16.10 -13.67 0.93
C ARG A 144 -16.10 -12.14 0.95
N LEU A 145 -14.94 -11.53 1.22
CA LEU A 145 -14.79 -10.06 1.17
C LEU A 145 -15.05 -9.50 -0.24
N LYS A 146 -14.54 -10.15 -1.29
CA LYS A 146 -14.76 -9.72 -2.69
C LYS A 146 -16.25 -9.78 -3.05
N LYS A 147 -16.94 -10.87 -2.70
CA LYS A 147 -18.40 -10.99 -2.92
C LYS A 147 -19.17 -9.91 -2.17
N LEU A 148 -18.81 -9.67 -0.91
CA LEU A 148 -19.44 -8.62 -0.09
C LEU A 148 -19.22 -7.23 -0.70
N LYS A 149 -18.01 -6.92 -1.18
CA LYS A 149 -17.69 -5.65 -1.86
C LYS A 149 -18.59 -5.40 -3.06
N ILE A 150 -18.75 -6.39 -3.93
CA ILE A 150 -19.62 -6.29 -5.11
C ILE A 150 -21.06 -5.99 -4.68
N PHE A 151 -21.55 -6.72 -3.68
CA PHE A 151 -22.91 -6.53 -3.16
C PHE A 151 -23.14 -5.13 -2.56
N ILE A 152 -22.23 -4.64 -1.72
CA ILE A 152 -22.29 -3.30 -1.12
C ILE A 152 -22.25 -2.21 -2.20
N SER A 153 -21.33 -2.33 -3.17
CA SER A 153 -21.13 -1.30 -4.21
C SER A 153 -22.34 -1.12 -5.12
N THR A 154 -23.14 -2.18 -5.32
CA THR A 154 -24.30 -2.14 -6.22
C THR A 154 -25.51 -1.48 -5.56
N ASN A 155 -25.66 -1.60 -4.25
CA ASN A 155 -26.94 -1.36 -3.58
C ASN A 155 -26.90 -0.43 -2.34
N ARG A 156 -25.74 0.16 -1.98
CA ARG A 156 -25.55 0.99 -0.75
C ARG A 156 -26.24 0.38 0.48
N VAL A 157 -25.89 -0.87 0.74
CA VAL A 157 -26.61 -1.78 1.65
C VAL A 157 -26.13 -1.66 3.09
N SER A 158 -27.05 -1.75 4.04
CA SER A 158 -26.77 -1.85 5.47
C SER A 158 -26.33 -3.27 5.88
N LEU A 159 -25.74 -3.40 7.08
CA LEU A 159 -25.38 -4.73 7.63
C LEU A 159 -26.61 -5.65 7.78
N LEU A 160 -27.78 -5.09 8.14
CA LEU A 160 -29.00 -5.87 8.33
C LEU A 160 -29.46 -6.53 7.02
N GLU A 161 -29.43 -5.78 5.92
CA GLU A 161 -29.77 -6.29 4.60
C GLU A 161 -28.73 -7.32 4.11
N CYS A 162 -27.45 -7.16 4.48
CA CYS A 162 -26.44 -8.19 4.23
C CYS A 162 -26.75 -9.50 4.97
N LEU A 163 -27.23 -9.42 6.23
CA LEU A 163 -27.62 -10.59 7.03
C LEU A 163 -28.92 -11.27 6.55
N GLN A 164 -29.74 -10.55 5.79
CA GLN A 164 -30.95 -11.07 5.15
C GLN A 164 -30.67 -11.75 3.81
N ASN A 165 -29.53 -11.47 3.18
CA ASN A 165 -29.10 -12.13 1.95
C ASN A 165 -28.75 -13.61 2.23
N THR A 166 -29.32 -14.51 1.42
CA THR A 166 -29.16 -15.96 1.59
C THR A 166 -27.73 -16.43 1.34
N GLU A 167 -27.03 -15.87 0.34
CA GLU A 167 -25.66 -16.26 0.00
C GLU A 167 -24.65 -15.75 1.05
N LEU A 168 -24.85 -14.53 1.58
CA LEU A 168 -23.94 -13.95 2.57
C LEU A 168 -24.15 -14.54 3.98
N ARG A 169 -25.35 -15.06 4.28
CA ARG A 169 -25.66 -15.66 5.58
C ARG A 169 -24.82 -16.92 5.86
N GLU A 170 -24.35 -17.61 4.83
CA GLU A 170 -23.44 -18.76 4.97
C GLU A 170 -22.10 -18.41 5.62
N TYR A 171 -21.76 -17.13 5.73
CA TYR A 171 -20.47 -16.70 6.30
C TYR A 171 -20.46 -16.79 7.83
N GLY A 172 -21.65 -16.83 8.45
CA GLY A 172 -21.83 -16.65 9.88
C GLY A 172 -21.96 -15.17 10.26
N ILE A 173 -22.74 -14.89 11.31
CA ILE A 173 -23.08 -13.53 11.73
C ILE A 173 -21.84 -12.72 12.10
N GLU A 174 -20.92 -13.31 12.87
CA GLU A 174 -19.73 -12.61 13.37
C GLU A 174 -18.76 -12.25 12.24
N GLN A 175 -18.47 -13.21 11.35
CA GLN A 175 -17.56 -12.99 10.25
C GLN A 175 -18.14 -12.00 9.23
N LEU A 176 -19.43 -12.12 8.88
CA LEU A 176 -20.08 -11.16 7.99
C LEU A 176 -20.08 -9.75 8.61
N SER A 177 -20.38 -9.64 9.91
CA SER A 177 -20.32 -8.36 10.64
C SER A 177 -18.92 -7.76 10.61
N PHE A 178 -17.88 -8.57 10.87
CA PHE A 178 -16.50 -8.13 10.78
C PHE A 178 -16.12 -7.68 9.37
N LEU A 179 -16.40 -8.48 8.33
CA LEU A 179 -16.06 -8.15 6.95
C LEU A 179 -16.78 -6.88 6.48
N TYR A 180 -18.03 -6.70 6.87
CA TYR A 180 -18.79 -5.48 6.60
C TYR A 180 -18.14 -4.28 7.29
N GLN A 181 -17.89 -4.36 8.60
CA GLN A 181 -17.26 -3.29 9.37
C GLN A 181 -15.89 -2.90 8.81
N PHE A 182 -15.06 -3.89 8.50
CA PHE A 182 -13.76 -3.72 7.90
C PHE A 182 -13.85 -3.05 6.52
N GLN A 183 -14.78 -3.48 5.67
CA GLN A 183 -14.99 -2.87 4.37
C GLN A 183 -15.51 -1.44 4.47
N THR A 184 -16.42 -1.16 5.40
CA THR A 184 -16.91 0.21 5.64
C THR A 184 -15.81 1.11 6.18
N ALA A 185 -14.94 0.62 7.08
CA ALA A 185 -13.81 1.37 7.59
C ALA A 185 -12.80 1.70 6.48
N LEU A 186 -12.49 0.73 5.61
CA LEU A 186 -11.57 0.93 4.50
C LEU A 186 -12.02 2.01 3.49
N VAL A 187 -13.32 2.23 3.36
CA VAL A 187 -13.90 3.22 2.42
C VAL A 187 -14.23 4.53 3.10
N GLY A 188 -14.70 4.50 4.35
CA GLY A 188 -15.26 5.65 5.07
C GLY A 188 -14.31 6.31 6.06
N GLU A 189 -13.34 5.59 6.63
CA GLU A 189 -12.41 6.16 7.60
C GLU A 189 -11.18 6.75 6.89
N PRO A 190 -10.84 8.04 7.14
CA PRO A 190 -9.62 8.62 6.61
C PRO A 190 -8.40 7.91 7.20
N LEU A 191 -7.39 7.66 6.36
CA LEU A 191 -6.12 7.06 6.76
C LEU A 191 -6.23 5.63 7.33
N CYS A 192 -7.33 4.92 7.08
CA CYS A 192 -7.55 3.58 7.62
C CYS A 192 -6.44 2.60 7.21
N LYS A 193 -6.04 2.63 5.93
CA LYS A 193 -4.98 1.75 5.41
C LYS A 193 -3.63 2.08 6.02
N GLU A 194 -3.29 3.36 6.12
CA GLU A 194 -2.06 3.86 6.70
C GLU A 194 -1.97 3.50 8.19
N ARG A 195 -3.08 3.65 8.93
CA ARG A 195 -3.18 3.21 10.33
C ARG A 195 -2.91 1.72 10.46
N LEU A 196 -3.55 0.88 9.64
CA LEU A 196 -3.35 -0.57 9.66
C LEU A 196 -1.91 -0.97 9.31
N LYS A 197 -1.26 -0.26 8.37
CA LYS A 197 0.17 -0.45 8.05
C LYS A 197 1.05 -0.15 9.27
N LEU A 198 0.80 0.95 9.99
CA LEU A 198 1.55 1.30 11.20
C LEU A 198 1.26 0.35 12.37
N GLU A 199 0.02 -0.12 12.54
CA GLU A 199 -0.32 -1.18 13.49
C GLU A 199 0.49 -2.45 13.20
N GLN A 200 0.65 -2.84 11.93
CA GLN A 200 1.46 -4.00 11.58
C GLN A 200 2.93 -3.80 11.96
N VAL A 201 3.49 -2.61 11.72
CA VAL A 201 4.86 -2.28 12.14
C VAL A 201 5.01 -2.42 13.65
N ILE A 202 4.05 -1.94 14.42
CA ILE A 202 4.06 -2.08 15.89
C ILE A 202 4.03 -3.55 16.30
N CYS A 203 3.19 -4.37 15.67
CA CYS A 203 3.16 -5.81 15.91
C CYS A 203 4.50 -6.47 15.61
N ASP A 204 5.15 -6.07 14.53
CA ASP A 204 6.44 -6.63 14.08
C ASP A 204 7.59 -6.23 14.99
N LEU A 205 7.54 -5.02 15.55
CA LEU A 205 8.46 -4.58 16.59
C LEU A 205 8.26 -5.35 17.90
N GLY A 206 7.06 -5.89 18.15
CA GLY A 206 6.74 -6.59 19.40
C GLY A 206 6.73 -5.66 20.62
N LEU A 207 6.51 -4.35 20.41
CA LEU A 207 6.57 -3.33 21.46
C LEU A 207 5.18 -2.79 21.78
N PRO A 208 4.87 -2.44 23.05
CA PRO A 208 3.59 -1.90 23.45
C PRO A 208 3.45 -0.41 23.07
N LEU A 209 3.44 -0.12 21.76
CA LEU A 209 3.33 1.23 21.20
C LEU A 209 1.93 1.50 20.70
N GLN A 210 1.48 2.76 20.80
CA GLN A 210 0.29 3.20 20.09
C GLN A 210 0.68 3.75 18.72
N VAL A 211 -0.25 3.69 17.75
CA VAL A 211 -0.03 4.26 16.41
C VAL A 211 0.30 5.75 16.49
N SER A 212 -0.32 6.49 17.40
CA SER A 212 -0.04 7.93 17.62
C SER A 212 1.42 8.20 17.97
N ASP A 213 2.03 7.31 18.76
CA ASP A 213 3.43 7.46 19.20
C ASP A 213 4.37 7.23 18.01
N LEU A 214 4.10 6.19 17.21
CA LEU A 214 4.88 5.90 16.01
C LEU A 214 4.73 7.00 14.95
N VAL A 215 3.51 7.52 14.74
CA VAL A 215 3.29 8.68 13.86
C VAL A 215 4.14 9.85 14.34
N THR A 216 4.05 10.21 15.63
CA THR A 216 4.80 11.34 16.19
C THR A 216 6.31 11.19 15.99
N LEU A 217 6.85 10.00 16.24
CA LEU A 217 8.27 9.71 16.00
C LEU A 217 8.66 9.92 14.53
N LEU A 218 7.87 9.37 13.60
CA LEU A 218 8.14 9.51 12.17
C LEU A 218 7.95 10.95 11.67
N GLU A 219 7.01 11.71 12.25
CA GLU A 219 6.82 13.13 11.96
C GLU A 219 8.02 13.98 12.41
N ILE A 220 8.62 13.69 13.58
CA ILE A 220 9.81 14.38 14.06
C ILE A 220 10.99 14.10 13.12
N ILE A 221 11.19 12.84 12.73
CA ILE A 221 12.26 12.46 11.78
C ILE A 221 12.05 13.16 10.43
N HIS A 222 10.80 13.23 9.94
CA HIS A 222 10.46 13.95 8.72
C HIS A 222 10.77 15.45 8.81
N THR A 223 10.45 16.07 9.95
CA THR A 223 10.65 17.51 10.15
C THR A 223 12.13 17.90 10.16
N HIS A 224 13.00 16.99 10.60
CA HIS A 224 14.44 17.18 10.69
C HIS A 224 15.22 16.19 9.81
N GLU A 225 14.68 15.91 8.62
CA GLU A 225 15.19 14.88 7.73
C GLU A 225 16.66 15.13 7.38
N GLY A 226 17.54 14.19 7.76
CA GLY A 226 18.98 14.29 7.51
C GLY A 226 19.76 15.18 8.49
N GLU A 227 19.12 15.71 9.54
CA GLU A 227 19.76 16.56 10.56
C GLU A 227 19.94 15.84 11.91
N LEU A 228 18.95 15.03 12.32
CA LEU A 228 18.96 14.32 13.60
C LEU A 228 19.77 13.03 13.54
N ASP A 229 20.62 12.81 14.54
CA ASP A 229 21.10 11.48 14.88
C ASP A 229 20.20 10.84 15.95
N GLU A 230 20.44 9.57 16.26
CA GLU A 230 19.67 8.81 17.24
C GLU A 230 19.65 9.50 18.62
N TYR A 231 20.78 10.05 19.05
CA TYR A 231 20.90 10.72 20.34
C TYR A 231 20.08 12.01 20.39
N ALA A 232 20.16 12.84 19.35
CA ALA A 232 19.39 14.07 19.22
C ALA A 232 17.88 13.80 19.13
N LEU A 233 17.47 12.72 18.46
CA LEU A 233 16.07 12.31 18.40
C LEU A 233 15.55 11.89 19.79
N ILE A 234 16.30 11.07 20.52
CA ILE A 234 15.94 10.66 21.89
C ILE A 234 15.84 11.90 22.81
N ALA A 235 16.74 12.87 22.65
CA ALA A 235 16.69 14.13 23.39
C ALA A 235 15.47 14.99 23.02
N ALA A 236 15.12 15.08 21.72
CA ALA A 236 13.97 15.84 21.22
C ALA A 236 12.61 15.26 21.68
N MET A 237 12.55 13.95 21.94
CA MET A 237 11.34 13.28 22.41
C MET A 237 11.02 13.47 23.91
N GLY A 238 11.90 14.11 24.69
CA GLY A 238 11.61 14.57 26.05
C GLY A 238 11.39 13.48 27.13
N GLU A 239 12.44 13.30 27.95
CA GLU A 239 12.46 12.86 29.37
C GLU A 239 12.41 11.38 29.83
N ALA A 240 13.20 11.20 30.91
CA ALA A 240 13.39 10.09 31.85
C ALA A 240 14.15 8.86 31.32
N ASN A 241 15.32 8.63 31.94
CA ASN A 241 16.27 7.52 31.79
C ASN A 241 15.69 6.08 31.78
N HIS A 242 14.37 5.91 31.86
CA HIS A 242 13.66 4.64 31.77
C HIS A 242 12.98 4.38 30.41
N ARG A 243 12.67 5.41 29.60
CA ARG A 243 12.11 5.24 28.24
C ARG A 243 13.16 5.30 27.12
N GLY A 244 14.36 5.82 27.40
CA GLY A 244 15.44 5.90 26.39
C GLY A 244 15.80 4.55 25.76
N ASN A 245 15.84 3.48 26.57
CA ASN A 245 16.08 2.12 26.07
C ASN A 245 14.95 1.61 25.17
N LEU A 246 13.70 2.00 25.43
CA LEU A 246 12.57 1.63 24.59
C LEU A 246 12.69 2.33 23.23
N PHE A 247 13.00 3.62 23.20
CA PHE A 247 13.15 4.39 21.96
C PHE A 247 14.33 3.91 21.11
N SER A 248 15.47 3.58 21.71
CA SER A 248 16.59 2.99 20.96
C SER A 248 16.19 1.65 20.33
N CYS A 249 15.49 0.76 21.06
CA CYS A 249 14.95 -0.47 20.48
C CYS A 249 13.93 -0.23 19.35
N VAL A 250 13.08 0.81 19.47
CA VAL A 250 12.16 1.20 18.39
C VAL A 250 12.93 1.63 17.15
N ILE A 251 13.94 2.48 17.32
CA ILE A 251 14.75 3.00 16.20
C ILE A 251 15.51 1.86 15.53
N ASP A 252 16.17 0.99 16.30
CA ASP A 252 16.88 -0.19 15.79
C ASP A 252 15.93 -1.12 15.01
N GLY A 253 14.75 -1.39 15.56
CA GLY A 253 13.74 -2.21 14.90
C GLY A 253 13.23 -1.58 13.60
N LEU A 254 12.97 -0.26 13.60
CA LEU A 254 12.54 0.46 12.40
C LEU A 254 13.65 0.53 11.34
N ILE A 255 14.93 0.57 11.73
CA ILE A 255 16.07 0.48 10.81
C ILE A 255 16.15 -0.94 10.21
N ALA A 256 16.03 -1.98 11.05
CA ALA A 256 16.05 -3.37 10.59
C ALA A 256 14.89 -3.69 9.62
N MET A 257 13.74 -3.04 9.81
CA MET A 257 12.58 -3.14 8.91
C MET A 257 12.65 -2.18 7.71
N HIS A 258 13.73 -1.43 7.54
CA HIS A 258 13.91 -0.41 6.49
C HIS A 258 12.84 0.69 6.46
N TYR A 259 12.24 1.01 7.61
CA TYR A 259 11.34 2.16 7.76
C TYR A 259 12.11 3.47 7.99
N ILE A 260 13.25 3.39 8.67
CA ILE A 260 14.18 4.50 8.87
C ILE A 260 15.51 4.12 8.24
N LEU A 261 16.17 5.09 7.62
CA LEU A 261 17.49 4.93 7.00
C LEU A 261 18.49 5.87 7.66
N LYS A 262 19.77 5.53 7.56
CA LYS A 262 20.88 6.41 7.93
C LYS A 262 21.57 6.89 6.67
N ASN A 263 21.77 8.21 6.56
CA ASN A 263 22.54 8.79 5.48
C ASN A 263 24.06 8.60 5.72
N LYS A 264 24.89 9.08 4.79
CA LYS A 264 26.37 8.97 4.91
C LYS A 264 26.96 9.65 6.15
N ALA A 265 26.22 10.55 6.78
CA ALA A 265 26.60 11.27 7.99
C ALA A 265 25.96 10.68 9.25
N GLU A 266 25.44 9.45 9.18
CA GLU A 266 24.75 8.76 10.28
C GLU A 266 23.47 9.47 10.77
N LYS A 267 22.91 10.37 9.96
CA LYS A 267 21.66 11.08 10.27
C LYS A 267 20.44 10.33 9.74
N LEU A 268 19.35 10.42 10.47
CA LEU A 268 18.12 9.68 10.23
C LEU A 268 17.32 10.32 9.09
N THR A 269 16.86 9.48 8.16
CA THR A 269 15.91 9.86 7.11
C THR A 269 14.80 8.82 7.01
N LEU A 270 13.66 9.22 6.46
CA LEU A 270 12.59 8.27 6.19
C LEU A 270 12.89 7.47 4.93
N SER A 271 12.49 6.20 4.94
CA SER A 271 12.38 5.41 3.72
C SER A 271 11.21 5.90 2.84
N GLU A 272 11.20 5.54 1.57
CA GLU A 272 10.05 5.79 0.67
C GLU A 272 8.75 5.20 1.25
N LYS A 273 8.82 3.98 1.79
CA LYS A 273 7.68 3.27 2.38
C LYS A 273 7.10 4.00 3.59
N SER A 274 7.97 4.47 4.49
CA SER A 274 7.52 5.18 5.70
C SER A 274 7.00 6.58 5.35
N ALA A 275 7.68 7.31 4.47
CA ALA A 275 7.23 8.61 3.99
C ALA A 275 5.83 8.52 3.33
N GLN A 276 5.59 7.53 2.47
CA GLN A 276 4.27 7.27 1.88
C GLN A 276 3.20 6.99 2.94
N THR A 277 3.55 6.20 3.97
CA THR A 277 2.62 5.82 5.04
C THR A 277 2.24 7.02 5.91
N ILE A 278 3.19 7.90 6.22
CA ILE A 278 2.92 9.06 7.09
C ILE A 278 2.39 10.28 6.35
N ALA A 279 2.55 10.36 5.03
CA ALA A 279 2.17 11.53 4.23
C ALA A 279 0.72 11.97 4.51
N GLY A 280 -0.21 11.02 4.61
CA GLY A 280 -1.61 11.30 4.90
C GLY A 280 -1.85 11.95 6.27
N PHE A 281 -1.04 11.63 7.29
CA PHE A 281 -1.11 12.25 8.62
C PHE A 281 -0.51 13.66 8.64
N LEU A 282 0.48 13.93 7.79
CA LEU A 282 1.11 15.24 7.65
C LEU A 282 0.25 16.24 6.86
N LEU A 283 -0.56 15.76 5.92
CA LEU A 283 -1.36 16.59 5.00
C LEU A 283 -2.24 17.64 5.72
N PRO A 284 -3.01 17.33 6.78
CA PRO A 284 -3.84 18.34 7.45
C PRO A 284 -3.03 19.51 8.02
N LYS A 285 -1.86 19.22 8.63
CA LYS A 285 -0.98 20.23 9.24
C LYS A 285 -0.32 21.10 8.17
N LEU A 286 0.25 20.47 7.15
CA LEU A 286 0.94 21.15 6.05
C LEU A 286 -0.05 21.93 5.18
N GLY A 287 -1.24 21.38 4.91
CA GLY A 287 -2.30 22.05 4.17
C GLY A 287 -2.83 23.29 4.89
N GLU A 288 -2.91 23.26 6.23
CA GLU A 288 -3.23 24.46 7.04
C GLU A 288 -2.14 25.53 6.93
N HIS A 289 -0.85 25.14 6.96
CA HIS A 289 0.26 26.07 6.77
C HIS A 289 0.24 26.71 5.38
N LEU A 290 -0.03 25.92 4.33
CA LEU A 290 -0.18 26.42 2.96
C LEU A 290 -1.37 27.37 2.85
N ARG A 291 -2.54 27.02 3.42
CA ARG A 291 -3.71 27.91 3.45
C ARG A 291 -3.42 29.26 4.10
N ARG A 292 -2.69 29.26 5.22
CA ARG A 292 -2.29 30.51 5.90
C ARG A 292 -1.35 31.36 5.07
N ALA A 293 -0.36 30.76 4.41
CA ALA A 293 0.55 31.48 3.52
C ALA A 293 -0.18 32.07 2.30
N LEU A 294 -1.09 31.29 1.70
CA LEU A 294 -1.87 31.73 0.54
C LEU A 294 -2.90 32.81 0.90
N ALA A 295 -3.43 32.82 2.13
CA ALA A 295 -4.34 33.87 2.60
C ALA A 295 -3.69 35.27 2.61
N ILE A 296 -2.37 35.34 2.82
CA ILE A 296 -1.58 36.58 2.74
C ILE A 296 -0.88 36.77 1.38
N GLN A 297 -1.22 35.95 0.39
CA GLN A 297 -0.61 35.94 -0.96
C GLN A 297 0.92 35.71 -0.98
N ASP A 298 1.45 35.07 0.06
CA ASP A 298 2.88 34.73 0.18
C ASP A 298 3.16 33.39 -0.52
N TYR A 299 3.26 33.44 -1.85
CA TYR A 299 3.56 32.28 -2.68
C TYR A 299 4.98 31.74 -2.46
N GLU A 300 5.94 32.62 -2.15
CA GLU A 300 7.33 32.23 -1.94
C GLU A 300 7.46 31.30 -0.73
N ARG A 301 6.86 31.69 0.41
CA ARG A 301 6.83 30.85 1.61
C ARG A 301 6.06 29.55 1.42
N ALA A 302 4.97 29.59 0.65
CA ALA A 302 4.22 28.38 0.32
C ALA A 302 5.06 27.41 -0.53
N GLN A 303 5.78 27.92 -1.53
CA GLN A 303 6.70 27.14 -2.36
C GLN A 303 7.87 26.59 -1.56
N GLU A 304 8.45 27.37 -0.65
CA GLU A 304 9.51 26.90 0.25
C GLU A 304 9.01 25.77 1.14
N THR A 305 7.79 25.88 1.67
CA THR A 305 7.16 24.84 2.49
C THR A 305 7.02 23.53 1.70
N LEU A 306 6.63 23.60 0.42
CA LEU A 306 6.55 22.44 -0.48
C LEU A 306 7.94 21.85 -0.76
N LEU A 307 8.92 22.67 -1.13
CA LEU A 307 10.27 22.23 -1.51
C LEU A 307 11.05 21.60 -0.35
N ARG A 308 10.72 21.94 0.90
CA ARG A 308 11.30 21.31 2.09
C ARG A 308 10.81 19.87 2.34
N GLN A 309 9.74 19.43 1.69
CA GLN A 309 9.17 18.10 1.96
C GLN A 309 9.88 17.00 1.17
N ASN A 310 9.97 15.81 1.77
CA ASN A 310 10.28 14.58 1.06
C ASN A 310 9.37 14.40 -0.17
N GLN A 311 9.91 13.81 -1.24
CA GLN A 311 9.22 13.64 -2.53
C GLN A 311 7.86 12.94 -2.41
N GLU A 312 7.73 11.94 -1.53
CA GLU A 312 6.48 11.21 -1.34
C GLU A 312 5.39 12.07 -0.69
N VAL A 313 5.77 12.90 0.28
CA VAL A 313 4.87 13.85 0.94
C VAL A 313 4.54 14.99 -0.03
N LEU A 314 5.51 15.45 -0.82
CA LEU A 314 5.34 16.50 -1.81
C LEU A 314 4.32 16.10 -2.89
N VAL A 315 4.38 14.87 -3.42
CA VAL A 315 3.39 14.38 -4.39
C VAL A 315 1.97 14.42 -3.80
N LYS A 316 1.79 14.00 -2.55
CA LYS A 316 0.50 14.07 -1.87
C LYS A 316 0.03 15.50 -1.63
N LEU A 317 0.96 16.42 -1.35
CA LEU A 317 0.64 17.84 -1.25
C LEU A 317 0.25 18.45 -2.58
N ILE A 318 0.86 18.04 -3.69
CA ILE A 318 0.46 18.44 -5.04
C ILE A 318 -0.98 17.97 -5.31
N ASP A 319 -1.33 16.73 -4.96
CA ASP A 319 -2.72 16.25 -5.09
C ASP A 319 -3.70 17.08 -4.25
N TRP A 320 -3.28 17.41 -3.04
CA TRP A 320 -4.05 18.25 -2.14
C TRP A 320 -4.22 19.68 -2.68
N THR A 321 -3.19 20.30 -3.27
CA THR A 321 -3.30 21.67 -3.82
C THR A 321 -4.28 21.72 -4.99
N ILE A 322 -4.29 20.71 -5.85
CA ILE A 322 -5.24 20.64 -6.99
C ILE A 322 -6.68 20.46 -6.49
N ARG A 323 -6.87 19.69 -5.40
CA ARG A 323 -8.20 19.41 -4.85
C ARG A 323 -8.80 20.60 -4.09
N GLU A 324 -7.99 21.28 -3.29
CA GLU A 324 -8.47 22.28 -2.33
C GLU A 324 -8.35 23.72 -2.82
N LEU A 325 -7.44 24.02 -3.76
CA LEU A 325 -7.23 25.36 -4.28
C LEU A 325 -7.94 25.58 -5.62
N ASN A 326 -8.18 26.85 -5.97
CA ASN A 326 -8.65 27.18 -7.31
C ASN A 326 -7.55 26.99 -8.36
N GLN A 327 -7.94 26.84 -9.64
CA GLN A 327 -7.00 26.51 -10.70
C GLN A 327 -5.85 27.51 -10.86
N GLU A 328 -6.12 28.80 -10.70
CA GLU A 328 -5.11 29.86 -10.84
C GLU A 328 -4.06 29.82 -9.71
N GLN A 329 -4.53 29.70 -8.46
CA GLN A 329 -3.65 29.59 -7.27
C GLN A 329 -2.84 28.30 -7.31
N ALA A 330 -3.49 27.18 -7.64
CA ALA A 330 -2.83 25.88 -7.76
C ALA A 330 -1.74 25.94 -8.84
N PHE A 331 -2.06 26.44 -10.03
CA PHE A 331 -1.09 26.56 -11.11
C PHE A 331 0.09 27.45 -10.72
N LYS A 332 -0.16 28.66 -10.20
CA LYS A 332 0.92 29.60 -9.79
C LYS A 332 1.83 29.02 -8.71
N LEU A 333 1.26 28.29 -7.74
CA LEU A 333 2.03 27.62 -6.69
C LEU A 333 2.91 26.51 -7.27
N LEU A 334 2.33 25.65 -8.12
CA LEU A 334 2.98 24.49 -8.69
C LEU A 334 4.02 24.86 -9.78
N GLU A 335 3.76 25.88 -10.58
CA GLU A 335 4.70 26.44 -11.54
C GLU A 335 5.99 26.90 -10.85
N GLY A 336 5.86 27.57 -9.70
CA GLY A 336 7.02 28.08 -8.98
C GLY A 336 7.89 27.01 -8.31
N ILE A 337 7.44 25.76 -8.18
CA ILE A 337 8.26 24.64 -7.71
C ILE A 337 8.81 23.77 -8.85
N PHE A 338 8.29 23.92 -10.06
CA PHE A 338 8.75 23.16 -11.23
C PHE A 338 10.24 23.43 -11.49
N LYS A 339 11.01 22.38 -11.77
CA LYS A 339 12.48 22.39 -11.97
C LYS A 339 13.31 22.79 -10.75
N LYS A 340 12.69 23.02 -9.59
CA LYS A 340 13.38 23.25 -8.31
C LYS A 340 13.46 21.99 -7.44
N GLY A 341 12.65 20.99 -7.75
CA GLY A 341 12.57 19.72 -7.02
C GLY A 341 13.36 18.58 -7.68
N SER A 342 12.87 17.36 -7.49
CA SER A 342 13.43 16.18 -8.14
C SER A 342 12.84 15.96 -9.53
N ARG A 343 13.59 15.27 -10.39
CA ARG A 343 13.11 14.80 -11.70
C ARG A 343 11.76 14.08 -11.63
N ARG A 344 11.54 13.25 -10.60
CA ARG A 344 10.29 12.51 -10.38
C ARG A 344 9.12 13.47 -10.12
N VAL A 345 9.35 14.52 -9.32
CA VAL A 345 8.35 15.55 -9.04
C VAL A 345 8.06 16.38 -10.30
N ASP A 346 9.08 16.74 -11.09
CA ASP A 346 8.87 17.48 -12.33
C ASP A 346 8.02 16.71 -13.34
N ILE A 347 8.28 15.41 -13.50
CA ILE A 347 7.45 14.52 -14.35
C ILE A 347 6.02 14.47 -13.80
N TYR A 348 5.84 14.40 -12.49
CA TYR A 348 4.52 14.41 -11.87
C TYR A 348 3.78 15.74 -12.11
N LEU A 349 4.48 16.87 -11.96
CA LEU A 349 3.95 18.20 -12.21
C LEU A 349 3.50 18.37 -13.67
N ILE A 350 4.23 17.83 -14.64
CA ILE A 350 3.82 17.87 -16.06
C ILE A 350 2.49 17.16 -16.28
N LYS A 351 2.30 15.99 -15.66
CA LYS A 351 1.02 15.26 -15.73
C LYS A 351 -0.12 16.06 -15.10
N VAL A 352 0.16 16.72 -13.97
CA VAL A 352 -0.79 17.60 -13.29
C VAL A 352 -1.12 18.83 -14.16
N PHE A 353 -0.13 19.41 -14.82
CA PHE A 353 -0.24 20.56 -15.72
C PHE A 353 -1.14 20.32 -16.92
N ALA A 354 -1.32 19.07 -17.34
CA ALA A 354 -2.28 18.72 -18.38
C ALA A 354 -3.73 19.14 -18.04
N ASN A 355 -4.07 19.25 -16.74
CA ASN A 355 -5.39 19.68 -16.28
C ASN A 355 -5.56 21.20 -16.22
N PHE A 356 -4.49 21.98 -16.47
CA PHE A 356 -4.51 23.44 -16.43
C PHE A 356 -4.30 24.02 -17.83
N PRO A 357 -5.33 24.61 -18.46
CA PRO A 357 -5.17 25.25 -19.77
C PRO A 357 -4.07 26.32 -19.80
N SER A 358 -3.88 27.04 -18.68
CA SER A 358 -2.83 28.05 -18.51
C SER A 358 -1.41 27.49 -18.55
N ALA A 359 -1.23 26.17 -18.40
CA ALA A 359 0.07 25.53 -18.48
C ALA A 359 0.57 25.33 -19.92
N PHE A 360 -0.22 25.69 -20.94
CA PHE A 360 0.11 25.46 -22.34
C PHE A 360 1.50 26.01 -22.73
N ASP A 361 1.80 27.26 -22.39
CA ASP A 361 3.07 27.88 -22.75
C ASP A 361 4.26 27.24 -22.03
N LEU A 362 4.08 26.88 -20.75
CA LEU A 362 5.08 26.14 -19.97
C LEU A 362 5.37 24.76 -20.59
N LEU A 363 4.32 24.02 -20.95
CA LEU A 363 4.45 22.71 -21.58
C LEU A 363 5.06 22.79 -22.98
N MET A 364 4.77 23.85 -23.74
CA MET A 364 5.41 24.12 -25.03
C MET A 364 6.92 24.33 -24.88
N GLN A 365 7.37 25.01 -23.81
CA GLN A 365 8.80 25.14 -23.52
C GLN A 365 9.44 23.78 -23.16
N CYS A 366 8.72 22.94 -22.41
CA CYS A 366 9.20 21.61 -22.00
C CYS A 366 9.39 20.62 -23.16
N LEU A 367 8.81 20.88 -24.34
CA LEU A 367 9.09 20.10 -25.56
C LEU A 367 10.56 20.18 -26.01
N GLY A 368 11.29 21.22 -25.58
CA GLY A 368 12.72 21.38 -25.85
C GLY A 368 13.63 20.94 -24.71
N ASP A 369 13.11 20.27 -23.68
CA ASP A 369 13.89 19.91 -22.49
C ASP A 369 14.99 18.88 -22.79
N ASN A 370 16.10 18.96 -22.06
CA ASN A 370 17.20 18.00 -22.19
C ASN A 370 16.78 16.58 -21.76
N ASP A 371 15.86 16.47 -20.81
CA ASP A 371 15.34 15.19 -20.34
C ASP A 371 14.23 14.66 -21.26
N SER A 372 14.47 13.50 -21.86
CA SER A 372 13.50 12.88 -22.77
C SER A 372 12.19 12.49 -22.10
N LEU A 373 12.20 12.17 -20.79
CA LEU A 373 10.95 11.89 -20.07
C LEU A 373 10.11 13.15 -19.92
N ILE A 374 10.73 14.30 -19.69
CA ILE A 374 10.03 15.59 -19.64
C ILE A 374 9.42 15.89 -21.00
N ARG A 375 10.20 15.78 -22.09
CA ARG A 375 9.67 15.96 -23.46
C ARG A 375 8.49 15.04 -23.76
N ALA A 376 8.60 13.75 -23.44
CA ALA A 376 7.55 12.75 -23.69
C ALA A 376 6.27 13.05 -22.89
N ASN A 377 6.38 13.33 -21.60
CA ASN A 377 5.22 13.66 -20.76
C ASN A 377 4.60 15.00 -21.16
N SER A 378 5.39 15.97 -21.63
CA SER A 378 4.86 17.24 -22.15
C SER A 378 4.11 17.06 -23.46
N CYS A 379 4.54 16.13 -24.34
CA CYS A 379 3.74 15.76 -25.51
C CYS A 379 2.37 15.23 -25.09
N GLU A 380 2.34 14.26 -24.16
CA GLU A 380 1.10 13.69 -23.65
C GLU A 380 0.18 14.76 -23.05
N ALA A 381 0.72 15.63 -22.19
CA ALA A 381 -0.02 16.72 -21.55
C ALA A 381 -0.62 17.71 -22.58
N LEU A 382 0.15 18.11 -23.60
CA LEU A 382 -0.35 18.98 -24.68
C LEU A 382 -1.43 18.29 -25.52
N GLY A 383 -1.31 16.97 -25.72
CA GLY A 383 -2.34 16.14 -26.34
C GLY A 383 -3.66 16.21 -25.58
N GLN A 384 -3.62 16.09 -24.25
CA GLN A 384 -4.79 16.19 -23.36
C GLN A 384 -5.41 17.60 -23.37
N ILE A 385 -4.59 18.66 -23.40
CA ILE A 385 -5.06 20.04 -23.53
C ILE A 385 -5.76 20.27 -24.89
N GLY A 386 -5.30 19.59 -25.95
CA GLY A 386 -5.96 19.60 -27.26
C GLY A 386 -5.81 20.90 -28.06
N ASN A 387 -4.95 21.82 -27.63
CA ASN A 387 -4.74 23.08 -28.33
C ASN A 387 -3.91 22.86 -29.61
N LYS A 388 -4.53 23.17 -30.77
CA LYS A 388 -3.94 22.98 -32.10
C LYS A 388 -2.65 23.77 -32.35
N ALA A 389 -2.36 24.81 -31.56
CA ALA A 389 -1.11 25.57 -31.65
C ALA A 389 0.14 24.70 -31.40
N ALA A 390 0.02 23.61 -30.64
CA ALA A 390 1.14 22.69 -30.40
C ALA A 390 1.49 21.79 -31.59
N ALA A 391 0.61 21.70 -32.62
CA ALA A 391 0.74 20.72 -33.68
C ALA A 391 2.09 20.80 -34.43
N PHE A 392 2.58 22.00 -34.72
CA PHE A 392 3.84 22.14 -35.45
C PHE A 392 5.05 21.67 -34.63
N SER A 393 5.12 22.02 -33.35
CA SER A 393 6.19 21.58 -32.46
C SER A 393 6.16 20.06 -32.24
N LEU A 394 4.96 19.48 -32.08
CA LEU A 394 4.81 18.03 -31.96
C LEU A 394 5.19 17.28 -33.24
N ILE A 395 4.93 17.86 -34.42
CA ILE A 395 5.39 17.30 -35.71
C ILE A 395 6.93 17.22 -35.76
N GLN A 396 7.64 18.22 -35.21
CA GLN A 396 9.10 18.18 -35.16
C GLN A 396 9.60 17.03 -34.26
N LEU A 397 8.91 16.77 -33.15
CA LEU A 397 9.26 15.69 -32.21
C LEU A 397 8.98 14.27 -32.74
N LEU A 398 8.31 14.12 -33.89
CA LEU A 398 8.28 12.83 -34.61
C LEU A 398 9.67 12.41 -35.10
N ARG A 399 10.67 13.30 -35.05
CA ARG A 399 12.07 13.04 -35.40
C ARG A 399 12.98 13.04 -34.18
N ASP A 400 12.43 13.04 -32.96
CA ASP A 400 13.22 13.00 -31.73
C ASP A 400 14.11 11.73 -31.69
N PRO A 401 15.35 11.82 -31.20
CA PRO A 401 16.23 10.65 -31.09
C PRO A 401 15.67 9.56 -30.17
N VAL A 402 14.79 9.90 -29.23
CA VAL A 402 14.22 8.96 -28.27
C VAL A 402 12.87 8.45 -28.77
N VAL A 403 12.77 7.11 -28.88
CA VAL A 403 11.57 6.40 -29.37
C VAL A 403 10.32 6.78 -28.58
N GLU A 404 10.40 6.81 -27.25
CA GLU A 404 9.28 7.17 -26.37
C GLU A 404 8.72 8.57 -26.66
N VAL A 405 9.59 9.54 -26.98
CA VAL A 405 9.16 10.91 -27.33
C VAL A 405 8.41 10.90 -28.67
N LYS A 406 8.90 10.16 -29.67
CA LYS A 406 8.23 10.01 -30.97
C LYS A 406 6.84 9.36 -30.81
N GLU A 407 6.73 8.33 -29.98
CA GLU A 407 5.46 7.67 -29.66
C GLU A 407 4.45 8.63 -29.03
N MET A 408 4.88 9.42 -28.04
CA MET A 408 4.02 10.40 -27.38
C MET A 408 3.67 11.58 -28.29
N ALA A 409 4.59 12.04 -29.13
CA ALA A 409 4.33 13.08 -30.11
C ALA A 409 3.26 12.62 -31.13
N ALA A 410 3.39 11.42 -31.68
CA ALA A 410 2.38 10.84 -32.56
C ALA A 410 1.02 10.72 -31.88
N HIS A 411 0.99 10.19 -30.65
CA HIS A 411 -0.23 10.09 -29.86
C HIS A 411 -0.91 11.46 -29.64
N ALA A 412 -0.13 12.46 -29.19
CA ALA A 412 -0.61 13.82 -28.93
C ALA A 412 -1.17 14.51 -30.19
N LEU A 413 -0.54 14.31 -31.35
CA LEU A 413 -1.05 14.81 -32.63
C LEU A 413 -2.43 14.22 -32.99
N GLY A 414 -2.64 12.95 -32.66
CA GLY A 414 -3.95 12.29 -32.78
C GLY A 414 -5.00 12.89 -31.84
N GLU A 415 -4.63 13.12 -30.57
CA GLU A 415 -5.52 13.74 -29.57
C GLU A 415 -5.87 15.19 -29.89
N ILE A 416 -4.96 15.95 -30.50
CA ILE A 416 -5.21 17.32 -30.95
C ILE A 416 -6.09 17.33 -32.21
N GLY A 417 -5.95 16.33 -33.08
CA GLY A 417 -6.77 16.23 -34.29
C GLY A 417 -6.39 17.24 -35.39
N SER A 418 -5.15 17.73 -35.41
CA SER A 418 -4.71 18.73 -36.40
C SER A 418 -4.37 18.06 -37.74
N SER A 419 -5.04 18.48 -38.82
CA SER A 419 -4.77 17.96 -40.17
C SER A 419 -3.38 18.30 -40.69
N ALA A 420 -2.69 19.27 -40.09
CA ALA A 420 -1.31 19.60 -40.44
C ALA A 420 -0.34 18.43 -40.20
N ALA A 421 -0.68 17.50 -39.30
CA ALA A 421 0.14 16.36 -38.95
C ALA A 421 0.06 15.18 -39.93
N ILE A 422 -0.99 15.11 -40.76
CA ILE A 422 -1.31 13.94 -41.60
C ILE A 422 -0.12 13.53 -42.46
N LYS A 423 0.48 14.49 -43.17
CA LYS A 423 1.60 14.22 -44.08
C LYS A 423 2.79 13.57 -43.36
N GLU A 424 3.14 14.08 -42.18
CA GLU A 424 4.29 13.57 -41.44
C GLU A 424 3.98 12.23 -40.76
N LEU A 425 2.76 12.06 -40.24
CA LEU A 425 2.31 10.79 -39.66
C LEU A 425 2.28 9.67 -40.70
N VAL A 426 1.82 9.93 -41.94
CA VAL A 426 1.89 8.95 -43.04
C VAL A 426 3.34 8.55 -43.32
N ARG A 427 4.26 9.51 -43.41
CA ARG A 427 5.68 9.21 -43.60
C ARG A 427 6.22 8.30 -42.48
N VAL A 428 5.86 8.59 -41.22
CA VAL A 428 6.27 7.76 -40.08
C VAL A 428 5.71 6.34 -40.19
N THR A 429 4.45 6.17 -40.60
CA THR A 429 3.87 4.83 -40.76
C THR A 429 4.53 3.99 -41.86
N GLU A 430 5.05 4.65 -42.90
CA GLU A 430 5.72 4.03 -44.05
C GLU A 430 7.23 3.81 -43.83
N ASP A 431 7.81 4.38 -42.78
CA ASP A 431 9.22 4.22 -42.45
C ASP A 431 9.48 2.86 -41.77
N TYR A 432 9.84 1.86 -42.57
CA TYR A 432 10.16 0.52 -42.05
C TYR A 432 11.40 0.48 -41.14
N GLY A 433 12.24 1.53 -41.12
CA GLY A 433 13.35 1.67 -40.18
C GLY A 433 12.94 2.19 -38.80
N GLU A 434 11.70 2.67 -38.66
CA GLU A 434 11.15 3.17 -37.40
C GLU A 434 10.63 2.05 -36.49
N SER A 435 10.63 2.31 -35.17
CA SER A 435 10.05 1.43 -34.16
C SER A 435 8.60 1.08 -34.48
N VAL A 436 8.24 -0.19 -34.26
CA VAL A 436 6.86 -0.69 -34.43
C VAL A 436 5.88 0.12 -33.57
N GLY A 437 6.27 0.44 -32.33
CA GLY A 437 5.43 1.23 -31.42
C GLY A 437 5.12 2.64 -31.96
N VAL A 438 6.12 3.33 -32.52
CA VAL A 438 5.95 4.65 -33.13
C VAL A 438 5.03 4.58 -34.34
N ARG A 439 5.20 3.57 -35.21
CA ARG A 439 4.32 3.37 -36.37
C ARG A 439 2.88 3.08 -35.99
N ASP A 440 2.66 2.26 -34.96
CA ASP A 440 1.31 1.95 -34.48
C ASP A 440 0.65 3.17 -33.83
N ARG A 441 1.39 3.97 -33.06
CA ARG A 441 0.90 5.25 -32.53
C ARG A 441 0.56 6.23 -33.65
N ALA A 442 1.38 6.32 -34.69
CA ALA A 442 1.12 7.17 -35.85
C ALA A 442 -0.13 6.72 -36.63
N ARG A 443 -0.32 5.41 -36.84
CA ARG A 443 -1.54 4.85 -37.44
C ARG A 443 -2.78 5.14 -36.61
N GLY A 444 -2.69 4.96 -35.28
CA GLY A 444 -3.76 5.31 -34.35
C GLY A 444 -4.10 6.80 -34.39
N ALA A 445 -3.10 7.67 -34.49
CA ALA A 445 -3.28 9.11 -34.60
C ALA A 445 -3.97 9.52 -35.92
N LEU A 446 -3.59 8.92 -37.05
CA LEU A 446 -4.26 9.15 -38.34
C LEU A 446 -5.74 8.77 -38.28
N SER A 447 -6.06 7.59 -37.76
CA SER A 447 -7.45 7.14 -37.60
C SER A 447 -8.26 8.10 -36.71
N LYS A 448 -7.68 8.60 -35.62
CA LYS A 448 -8.33 9.62 -34.77
C LYS A 448 -8.57 10.94 -35.52
N ILE A 449 -7.59 11.42 -36.30
CA ILE A 449 -7.73 12.65 -37.09
C ILE A 449 -8.82 12.49 -38.17
N GLU A 450 -8.85 11.35 -38.86
CA GLU A 450 -9.84 11.02 -39.89
C GLU A 450 -11.25 10.92 -39.31
N SER A 451 -11.44 10.20 -38.21
CA SER A 451 -12.75 10.10 -37.54
C SER A 451 -13.31 11.47 -37.11
N ARG A 452 -12.46 12.39 -36.64
CA ARG A 452 -12.87 13.76 -36.27
C ARG A 452 -13.23 14.62 -37.48
N ARG A 453 -12.63 14.36 -38.65
CA ARG A 453 -13.00 15.00 -39.93
C ARG A 453 -14.34 14.48 -40.45
N GLU A 454 -14.58 13.17 -40.39
CA GLU A 454 -15.82 12.55 -40.84
C GLU A 454 -17.02 12.90 -39.94
N GLY A 455 -16.78 13.15 -38.65
CA GLY A 455 -17.79 13.61 -37.68
C GLY A 455 -18.13 15.11 -37.74
N SER A 456 -17.46 15.90 -38.59
CA SER A 456 -17.78 17.33 -38.82
C SER A 456 -18.32 17.67 -40.23
N PRO A 457 -19.36 17.00 -40.76
CA PRO A 457 -20.01 17.41 -41.99
C PRO A 457 -21.20 18.33 -41.68
N ASN A 458 -20.95 19.64 -41.49
CA ASN A 458 -21.83 20.78 -41.83
C ASN A 458 -21.49 22.03 -41.01
N GLU A 459 -20.42 22.72 -41.38
CA GLU A 459 -20.38 24.18 -41.28
C GLU A 459 -19.88 24.70 -42.64
N LYS A 460 -20.83 25.00 -43.51
CA LYS A 460 -20.65 25.82 -44.72
C LYS A 460 -21.63 26.96 -44.67
#